data_AF-A0A1Q9NJ07-F1
#
_entry.id   AF-A0A1Q9NJ07-F1
#
_cell.length_a   1.000
_cell.length_b   1.000
_cell.length_c   1.000
_cell.angle_alpha   90.00
_cell.angle_beta   90.00
_cell.angle_gamma   90.00
#
_symmetry.space_group_name_H-M   'P 1'
#
loop_
_entity.id
_entity.type
_entity.pdbx_description
1 polymer ?
#
loop_
_entity_poly.entity_id
_entity_poly.type
_entity_poly.pdbx_seq_one_letter_code
_entity_poly.pdbx_strand_id
1 'polypeptide(L)'
;FSKTTMHTSISIGDAMFYMSDNMTGEVLEKGNVAVLVEPDSLKQTQKYWDNAEKNGCKITMKFEKQFWGDYFGSFKDPFGISWQLNFSPPKD
;
A
#
# COMPACT_ATOMS: atom_id res chain seq x y z
N PHE A 1 5.58 -10.44 -27.17
CA PHE A 1 4.87 -9.16 -26.97
C PHE A 1 3.38 -9.29 -26.66
N SER A 2 2.65 -10.34 -27.05
CA SER A 2 1.19 -10.42 -26.82
C SER A 2 0.74 -10.64 -25.36
N LYS A 3 1.66 -10.68 -24.39
CA LYS A 3 1.38 -10.93 -22.97
C LYS A 3 2.09 -9.96 -22.01
N THR A 4 2.65 -8.86 -22.52
CA THR A 4 3.38 -7.88 -21.70
C THR A 4 2.65 -6.54 -21.67
N THR A 5 2.55 -5.92 -20.50
CA THR A 5 1.94 -4.60 -20.30
C THR A 5 2.98 -3.50 -20.46
N MET A 6 2.89 -2.69 -21.52
CA MET A 6 3.79 -1.53 -21.73
C MET A 6 3.50 -0.40 -20.75
N HIS A 7 2.23 -0.17 -20.46
CA HIS A 7 1.77 0.88 -19.58
C HIS A 7 0.39 0.51 -19.02
N THR A 8 0.22 0.71 -17.73
CA THR A 8 -1.08 0.70 -17.07
C THR A 8 -1.07 1.71 -15.93
N SER A 9 -2.26 2.06 -15.47
CA SER A 9 -2.43 2.91 -14.31
C SER A 9 -3.59 2.46 -13.45
N ILE A 10 -3.46 2.69 -12.15
CA ILE A 10 -4.51 2.47 -11.17
C ILE A 10 -4.62 3.69 -10.27
N SER A 11 -5.83 4.01 -9.82
CA SER A 11 -6.04 5.06 -8.82
C SER A 11 -6.28 4.45 -7.44
N ILE A 12 -5.72 5.08 -6.42
CA ILE A 12 -6.02 4.82 -5.01
C ILE A 12 -6.33 6.17 -4.35
N GLY A 13 -7.61 6.42 -4.07
CA GLY A 13 -8.06 7.78 -3.77
C GLY A 13 -7.76 8.69 -4.97
N ASP A 14 -7.13 9.83 -4.70
CA ASP A 14 -6.74 10.80 -5.73
C ASP A 14 -5.33 10.55 -6.30
N ALA A 15 -4.61 9.56 -5.77
CA ALA A 15 -3.28 9.21 -6.24
C ALA A 15 -3.36 8.28 -7.46
N MET A 16 -2.58 8.58 -8.50
CA MET A 16 -2.40 7.75 -9.68
C MET A 16 -1.07 6.98 -9.59
N PHE A 17 -1.14 5.67 -9.67
CA PHE A 17 0.02 4.79 -9.79
C PHE A 17 0.18 4.37 -11.24
N TYR A 18 1.42 4.40 -11.72
CA TYR A 18 1.78 3.95 -13.06
C TYR A 18 2.63 2.70 -12.96
N MET A 19 2.37 1.73 -13.83
CA MET A 19 3.03 0.44 -13.81
C MET A 19 3.31 -0.03 -15.24
N SER A 20 4.34 -0.84 -15.40
CA SER A 20 4.68 -1.55 -16.63
C SER A 20 5.36 -2.86 -16.27
N ASP A 21 5.33 -3.83 -17.18
CA ASP A 21 6.18 -5.01 -17.01
C ASP A 21 7.66 -4.65 -17.13
N ASN A 22 8.51 -5.37 -16.41
CA ASN A 22 9.94 -5.25 -16.59
C ASN A 22 10.36 -5.93 -17.91
N MET A 23 10.70 -5.13 -18.91
CA MET A 23 11.09 -5.59 -20.23
C MET A 23 12.53 -6.17 -20.30
N THR A 24 13.35 -6.00 -19.26
CA THR A 24 14.70 -6.57 -19.21
C THR A 24 14.72 -8.05 -18.83
N GLY A 25 13.62 -8.57 -18.25
CA GLY A 25 13.54 -9.94 -17.74
C GLY A 25 14.31 -10.18 -16.44
N GLU A 26 14.99 -9.16 -15.91
CA GLU A 26 15.68 -9.25 -14.62
C GLU A 26 14.67 -9.25 -13.47
N VAL A 27 14.89 -10.10 -12.48
CA VAL A 27 14.14 -10.04 -11.23
C VAL A 27 14.70 -8.88 -10.43
N LEU A 28 13.91 -7.82 -10.29
CA LEU A 28 14.27 -6.72 -9.39
C LEU A 28 14.16 -7.23 -7.95
N GLU A 29 15.28 -7.19 -7.21
CA GLU A 29 15.21 -7.35 -5.76
C GLU A 29 14.50 -6.13 -5.13
N LYS A 30 13.88 -6.36 -3.96
CA LYS A 30 13.11 -5.40 -3.17
C LYS A 30 13.56 -3.94 -3.35
N GLY A 31 12.62 -3.05 -3.66
CA GLY A 31 12.84 -1.61 -3.59
C GLY A 31 12.99 -1.14 -2.13
N ASN A 32 13.61 0.02 -1.94
CA ASN A 32 13.72 0.73 -0.64
C ASN A 32 12.62 1.80 -0.46
N VAL A 33 11.60 1.77 -1.31
CA VAL A 33 10.46 2.71 -1.28
C VAL A 33 9.27 2.03 -0.61
N ALA A 34 8.61 2.76 0.29
CA ALA A 34 7.32 2.40 0.84
C ALA A 34 6.27 3.44 0.43
N VAL A 35 5.06 2.98 0.15
CA VAL A 35 3.92 3.83 -0.20
C VAL A 35 3.09 4.05 1.04
N LEU A 36 2.99 5.30 1.50
CA LEU A 36 2.08 5.72 2.56
C LEU A 36 0.75 6.14 1.94
N VAL A 37 -0.35 5.60 2.46
CA VAL A 37 -1.71 5.97 2.08
C VAL A 37 -2.44 6.52 3.30
N GLU A 38 -3.06 7.69 3.14
CA GLU A 38 -3.77 8.41 4.20
C GLU A 38 -5.23 8.66 3.79
N PRO A 39 -6.14 7.69 3.98
CA PRO A 39 -7.55 7.89 3.67
C PRO A 39 -8.22 8.90 4.61
N ASP A 40 -9.30 9.56 4.13
CA ASP A 40 -9.99 10.64 4.85
C ASP A 40 -10.74 10.19 6.12
N SER A 41 -10.86 8.88 6.36
CA SER A 41 -11.58 8.36 7.52
C SER A 41 -11.01 7.04 8.03
N LEU A 42 -11.04 6.86 9.36
CA LEU A 42 -10.67 5.61 10.01
C LEU A 42 -11.41 4.40 9.43
N LYS A 43 -12.69 4.56 9.09
CA LYS A 43 -13.51 3.49 8.50
C LYS A 43 -12.95 3.03 7.15
N GLN A 44 -12.50 3.96 6.31
CA GLN A 44 -11.90 3.63 5.02
C GLN A 44 -10.52 3.01 5.19
N THR A 45 -9.70 3.55 6.10
CA THR A 45 -8.38 3.00 6.42
C THR A 45 -8.49 1.57 6.96
N GLN A 46 -9.45 1.30 7.86
CA GLN A 46 -9.71 -0.05 8.36
C GLN A 46 -10.15 -1.00 7.24
N LYS A 47 -11.02 -0.56 6.32
CA LYS A 47 -11.42 -1.37 5.16
C LYS A 47 -10.21 -1.76 4.29
N TYR A 48 -9.27 -0.84 4.09
CA TYR A 48 -8.04 -1.13 3.33
C TYR A 48 -7.14 -2.13 4.07
N TRP A 49 -7.02 -1.98 5.39
CA TRP A 49 -6.30 -2.91 6.24
C TRP A 49 -6.88 -4.33 6.18
N ASP A 50 -8.19 -4.47 6.37
CA ASP A 50 -8.88 -5.77 6.35
C ASP A 50 -8.72 -6.46 4.99
N ASN A 51 -8.76 -5.68 3.90
CA ASN A 51 -8.49 -6.19 2.57
C ASN A 51 -7.04 -6.67 2.41
N ALA A 52 -6.06 -5.95 2.96
CA ALA A 52 -4.67 -6.37 2.90
C ALA A 52 -4.46 -7.71 3.64
N GLU A 53 -5.01 -7.84 4.86
CA GLU A 53 -4.95 -9.08 5.64
C GLU A 53 -5.61 -10.25 4.89
N LYS A 54 -6.81 -10.04 4.34
CA LYS A 54 -7.54 -11.07 3.60
C LYS A 54 -6.82 -11.56 2.35
N ASN A 55 -6.07 -10.68 1.67
CA ASN A 55 -5.39 -11.01 0.40
C ASN A 55 -3.95 -11.49 0.58
N GLY A 56 -3.57 -11.93 1.78
CA GLY A 56 -2.28 -12.57 2.02
C GLY A 56 -1.09 -11.61 2.10
N CYS A 57 -1.35 -10.33 2.39
CA CYS A 57 -0.26 -9.40 2.69
C CYS A 57 0.47 -9.83 3.97
N LYS A 58 1.79 -9.72 3.97
CA LYS A 58 2.61 -9.95 5.15
C LYS A 58 2.61 -8.72 6.04
N ILE A 59 1.93 -8.79 7.17
CA ILE A 59 1.93 -7.72 8.17
C ILE A 59 3.34 -7.52 8.74
N THR A 60 3.85 -6.29 8.66
CA THR A 60 5.14 -5.88 9.26
C THR A 60 4.95 -5.07 10.53
N MET A 61 3.85 -4.34 10.63
CA MET A 61 3.40 -3.67 11.85
C MET A 61 1.88 -3.63 11.84
N LYS A 62 1.23 -4.13 12.88
CA LYS A 62 -0.24 -4.19 12.96
C LYS A 62 -0.83 -2.77 12.92
N PHE A 63 -1.97 -2.61 12.26
CA PHE A 63 -2.71 -1.35 12.28
C PHE A 63 -3.39 -1.16 13.64
N GLU A 64 -2.90 -0.17 14.38
CA GLU A 64 -3.37 0.13 15.72
C GLU A 64 -3.13 1.59 16.09
N LYS A 65 -3.79 2.06 17.16
CA LYS A 65 -3.60 3.39 17.71
C LYS A 65 -2.18 3.50 18.29
N GLN A 66 -1.45 4.50 17.82
CA GLN A 66 -0.08 4.75 18.23
C GLN A 66 0.00 5.80 19.34
N PHE A 67 1.12 5.83 20.06
CA PHE A 67 1.31 6.74 21.19
C PHE A 67 1.29 8.23 20.80
N TRP A 68 1.57 8.56 19.54
CA TRP A 68 1.53 9.94 19.02
C TRP A 68 0.13 10.36 18.54
N GLY A 69 -0.88 9.51 18.67
CA GLY A 69 -2.28 9.87 18.42
C GLY A 69 -2.83 9.43 17.06
N ASP A 70 -2.03 8.91 16.14
CA ASP A 70 -2.54 8.38 14.87
C ASP A 70 -2.89 6.89 14.97
N TYR A 71 -3.65 6.40 13.99
CA TYR A 71 -3.68 4.98 13.68
C TYR A 71 -2.68 4.69 12.58
N PHE A 72 -1.76 3.76 12.80
CA PHE A 72 -0.71 3.42 11.85
C PHE A 72 -0.51 1.92 11.76
N GLY A 73 -0.18 1.44 10.57
CA GLY A 73 0.18 0.06 10.30
C GLY A 73 0.97 -0.07 8.99
N SER A 74 1.69 -1.17 8.84
CA SER A 74 2.46 -1.47 7.62
C SER A 74 2.43 -2.94 7.26
N PHE A 75 2.53 -3.21 5.96
CA PHE A 75 2.55 -4.56 5.41
C PHE A 75 3.33 -4.61 4.09
N LYS A 76 3.64 -5.83 3.65
CA LYS A 76 4.14 -6.10 2.30
C LYS A 76 3.12 -6.91 1.53
N ASP A 77 2.82 -6.50 0.31
CA ASP A 77 1.94 -7.29 -0.56
C ASP A 77 2.66 -8.53 -1.15
N PRO A 78 1.93 -9.45 -1.81
CA PRO A 78 2.54 -10.63 -2.43
C PRO A 78 3.55 -10.33 -3.54
N PHE A 79 3.55 -9.11 -4.09
CA PHE A 79 4.51 -8.65 -5.10
C PHE A 79 5.76 -8.02 -4.47
N GLY A 80 5.80 -7.89 -3.14
CA GLY A 80 6.95 -7.37 -2.40
C GLY A 80 6.94 -5.85 -2.20
N ILE A 81 5.89 -5.14 -2.62
CA ILE A 81 5.76 -3.70 -2.42
C ILE A 81 5.47 -3.43 -0.94
N SER A 82 6.15 -2.44 -0.36
CA SER A 82 5.94 -2.03 1.03
C SER A 82 4.87 -0.95 1.10
N TRP A 83 3.86 -1.18 1.93
CA TRP A 83 2.72 -0.30 2.11
C TRP A 83 2.59 0.13 3.57
N GLN A 84 2.13 1.36 3.77
CA GLN A 84 1.82 1.93 5.07
C GLN A 84 0.43 2.57 5.00
N LEU A 85 -0.35 2.40 6.07
CA LEU A 85 -1.62 3.08 6.25
C LEU A 85 -1.51 3.98 7.46
N ASN A 86 -1.88 5.25 7.29
CA ASN A 86 -2.01 6.20 8.39
C ASN A 86 -3.41 6.81 8.40
N PHE A 87 -3.91 7.09 9.60
CA PHE A 87 -5.07 7.95 9.79
C PHE A 87 -4.83 8.83 11.02
N SER A 88 -4.73 10.13 10.79
CA SER A 88 -4.66 11.14 11.84
C SER A 88 -6.07 11.64 12.17
N PRO A 89 -6.60 11.35 13.37
CA PRO A 89 -7.86 11.95 13.82
C PRO A 89 -7.76 13.48 13.86
N PRO A 90 -8.86 14.20 13.63
CA PRO A 90 -8.90 15.64 13.88
C PRO A 90 -8.37 15.97 15.27
N LYS A 91 -7.55 17.02 15.36
CA LYS A 91 -7.12 17.58 16.63
C LYS A 91 -8.19 18.58 17.08
N ASP A 92 -8.57 18.50 18.36
CA ASP A 92 -9.42 19.50 19.01
C ASP A 92 -8.73 20.89 19.04
#